data_AF-A0A953AN81-F1
#
_entry.id   AF-A0A953AN81-F1
#
_cell.length_a   1.000
_cell.length_b   1.000
_cell.length_c   1.000
_cell.angle_alpha   90.00
_cell.angle_beta   90.00
_cell.angle_gamma   90.00
#
_symmetry.space_group_name_H-M   'P 1'
#
loop_
_entity.id
_entity.type
_entity.pdbx_description
1 polymer ?
#
loop_
_entity_poly.entity_id
_entity_poly.type
_entity_poly.pdbx_seq_one_letter_code
_entity_poly.pdbx_strand_id
1 'polypeptide(L)'
;LLSGRPVGITRVHGQEQRVTVAGRSVLLYPLYHPAAALYTPAMLKVLESDFARLPELLARGSEPVAAAPPNVGRAPEPIPEPVAVAPAQGEQLGLF
;
A
#
# COMPACT_ATOMS: atom_id res chain seq x y z
N LEU A 1 -7.23 -3.14 -2.91
CA LEU A 1 -7.35 -2.31 -1.68
C LEU A 1 -6.58 -2.98 -0.56
N LEU A 2 -5.95 -2.22 0.34
CA LEU A 2 -5.22 -2.77 1.51
C LEU A 2 -6.10 -3.65 2.41
N SER A 3 -7.41 -3.38 2.45
CA SER A 3 -8.40 -4.15 3.22
C SER A 3 -8.75 -5.52 2.60
N GLY A 4 -8.37 -5.79 1.35
CA GLY A 4 -8.74 -7.02 0.63
C GLY A 4 -10.23 -7.17 0.29
N ARG A 5 -11.08 -6.18 0.61
CA ARG A 5 -12.54 -6.22 0.39
C ARG A 5 -13.00 -5.02 -0.45
N PRO A 6 -13.90 -5.19 -1.43
CA PRO A 6 -14.39 -4.11 -2.28
C PRO A 6 -15.49 -3.27 -1.60
N VAL A 7 -15.31 -2.87 -0.34
CA VAL A 7 -16.31 -2.08 0.41
C VAL A 7 -15.96 -0.60 0.34
N GLY A 8 -16.95 0.25 0.06
CA GLY A 8 -16.77 1.71 -0.03
C GLY A 8 -16.47 2.38 1.31
N ILE A 9 -15.73 3.50 1.27
CA ILE A 9 -15.21 4.21 2.46
C ILE A 9 -16.32 4.59 3.45
N THR A 10 -17.50 4.98 2.97
CA THR A 10 -18.64 5.36 3.79
C THR A 10 -19.15 4.27 4.73
N ARG A 11 -18.87 2.99 4.44
CA ARG A 11 -19.26 1.88 5.32
C ARG A 11 -18.17 1.45 6.29
N VAL A 12 -16.92 1.82 6.03
CA VAL A 12 -15.74 1.27 6.74
C VAL A 12 -14.90 2.32 7.45
N HIS A 13 -15.15 3.61 7.24
CA HIS A 13 -14.46 4.66 7.98
C HIS A 13 -14.68 4.48 9.49
N GLY A 14 -13.65 4.76 10.29
CA GLY A 14 -13.72 4.60 11.74
C GLY A 14 -13.82 3.14 12.21
N GLN A 15 -13.71 2.13 11.35
CA GLN A 15 -13.75 0.73 11.78
C GLN A 15 -12.37 0.10 11.68
N GLU A 16 -11.88 -0.44 12.80
CA GLU A 16 -10.61 -1.15 12.82
C GLU A 16 -10.71 -2.50 12.08
N GLN A 17 -9.67 -2.83 11.32
CA GLN A 17 -9.62 -4.03 10.50
C GLN A 17 -8.25 -4.68 10.65
N ARG A 18 -8.21 -5.85 11.29
CA ARG A 18 -6.99 -6.67 11.30
C ARG A 18 -6.80 -7.31 9.92
N VAL A 19 -5.69 -6.99 9.27
CA VAL A 19 -5.35 -7.49 7.94
C VAL A 19 -3.88 -7.89 7.87
N THR A 20 -3.56 -8.81 6.97
CA THR A 20 -2.18 -9.17 6.67
C THR A 20 -1.74 -8.44 5.40
N VAL A 21 -0.72 -7.58 5.50
CA VAL A 21 -0.16 -6.84 4.37
C VAL A 21 1.31 -7.23 4.23
N ALA A 22 1.68 -7.78 3.07
CA ALA A 22 3.05 -8.23 2.78
C ALA A 22 3.64 -9.13 3.90
N GLY A 23 2.84 -10.08 4.41
CA GLY A 23 3.25 -11.01 5.46
C GLY A 23 3.26 -10.41 6.89
N ARG A 24 2.86 -9.15 7.08
CA ARG A 24 2.78 -8.50 8.39
C ARG A 24 1.33 -8.34 8.84
N SER A 25 1.04 -8.74 10.07
CA SER A 25 -0.25 -8.45 10.71
C SER A 25 -0.31 -6.98 11.09
N VAL A 26 -1.27 -6.24 10.54
CA VAL A 26 -1.45 -4.80 10.79
C VAL A 26 -2.90 -4.50 11.16
N LEU A 27 -3.08 -3.48 12.01
CA LEU A 27 -4.40 -2.91 12.29
C LEU A 27 -4.64 -1.75 11.31
N LEU A 28 -5.50 -1.97 10.33
CA LEU A 28 -5.91 -0.95 9.37
C LEU A 28 -7.09 -0.16 9.95
N TYR A 29 -7.00 1.17 9.93
CA TYR A 29 -8.06 2.07 10.39
C TYR A 29 -8.39 3.08 9.29
N PRO A 30 -9.39 2.79 8.43
CA PRO A 30 -9.76 3.66 7.32
C PRO A 30 -10.38 4.97 7.80
N LEU A 31 -10.02 6.06 7.13
CA LEU A 31 -10.53 7.40 7.39
C LEU A 31 -10.98 8.05 6.08
N TYR A 32 -11.92 8.99 6.16
CA TYR A 32 -12.14 9.90 5.04
C TYR A 32 -10.89 10.72 4.75
N HIS A 33 -10.64 11.02 3.48
CA HIS A 33 -9.56 11.91 3.08
C HIS A 33 -9.80 13.32 3.68
N PRO A 34 -8.78 14.02 4.21
CA PRO A 34 -8.98 15.32 4.86
C PRO A 34 -9.70 16.37 3.98
N ALA A 35 -9.50 16.31 2.66
CA ALA A 35 -10.23 17.17 1.72
C ALA A 35 -11.76 17.03 1.80
N ALA A 36 -12.29 15.88 2.25
CA ALA A 36 -13.73 15.67 2.44
C ALA A 36 -14.34 16.66 3.46
N ALA A 37 -13.56 17.10 4.45
CA ALA A 37 -13.99 18.05 5.46
C ALA A 37 -14.24 19.46 4.89
N LEU A 38 -13.69 19.78 3.72
CA LEU A 38 -13.88 21.09 3.08
C LEU A 38 -15.27 21.27 2.45
N TYR A 39 -15.97 20.17 2.14
CA TYR A 39 -17.24 20.23 1.44
C TYR A 39 -18.43 20.52 2.36
N THR A 40 -18.43 19.97 3.58
CA THR A 40 -19.53 20.17 4.53
C THR A 40 -19.05 20.15 5.99
N PRO A 41 -19.68 20.94 6.89
CA PRO A 41 -19.40 20.87 8.32
C PRO A 41 -19.70 19.50 8.94
N ALA A 42 -20.61 18.74 8.35
CA ALA A 42 -20.92 17.38 8.80
C ALA A 42 -19.74 16.43 8.59
N MET A 43 -19.04 16.51 7.45
CA MET A 43 -17.86 15.69 7.17
C MET A 43 -16.68 16.03 8.08
N LEU A 44 -16.52 17.30 8.44
CA LEU A 44 -15.54 17.73 9.43
C LEU A 44 -15.78 17.00 10.77
N LYS A 45 -17.01 17.04 11.29
CA LYS A 45 -17.37 16.39 12.57
C LYS A 45 -17.12 14.89 12.57
N VAL A 46 -17.43 14.22 11.45
CA VAL A 46 -17.15 12.79 11.28
C VAL A 46 -15.65 12.54 11.35
N LEU A 47 -14.85 13.33 10.63
CA LEU A 47 -13.40 13.18 10.63
C LEU A 47 -12.79 13.43 12.01
N GLU A 48 -13.23 14.45 12.73
CA GLU A 48 -12.80 14.72 14.12
C GLU A 48 -13.11 13.54 15.04
N SER A 49 -14.32 13.00 14.97
CA SER A 49 -14.73 11.83 15.77
C SER A 49 -13.88 10.61 15.46
N ASP A 50 -13.57 10.37 14.19
CA ASP A 50 -12.75 9.22 13.81
C ASP A 50 -11.29 9.40 14.26
N PHE A 51 -10.74 10.62 14.17
CA PHE A 51 -9.40 10.96 14.64
C PHE A 51 -9.26 10.87 16.16
N ALA A 52 -10.30 11.24 16.91
CA ALA A 52 -10.30 11.17 18.38
C ALA A 52 -10.06 9.75 18.92
N ARG A 53 -10.28 8.72 18.10
CA ARG A 53 -10.02 7.31 18.47
C ARG A 53 -8.59 6.86 18.25
N LEU A 54 -7.79 7.58 17.45
CA LEU A 54 -6.42 7.20 17.13
C LEU A 54 -5.53 7.03 18.38
N PRO A 55 -5.56 7.91 19.40
CA PRO A 55 -4.72 7.74 20.59
C PRO A 55 -4.94 6.39 21.28
N GLU A 56 -6.19 5.96 21.41
CA GLU A 56 -6.56 4.67 22.03
C GLU A 56 -6.11 3.48 21.18
N LEU A 57 -6.20 3.60 19.85
CA LEU A 57 -5.73 2.55 18.92
C LEU A 57 -4.21 2.40 18.95
N LEU A 58 -3.48 3.53 18.98
CA LEU A 58 -2.04 3.55 19.04
C LEU A 58 -1.51 3.03 20.38
N ALA A 59 -2.17 3.38 21.49
CA ALA A 59 -1.83 2.88 22.82
C ALA A 59 -1.97 1.35 22.93
N ARG A 60 -2.89 0.73 22.16
CA ARG A 60 -3.06 -0.73 22.08
C ARG A 60 -2.03 -1.42 21.17
N GLY A 61 -1.47 -0.70 20.20
CA GLY A 61 -0.55 -1.24 19.20
C GLY A 61 0.93 -1.22 19.62
N SER A 62 1.23 -0.79 20.83
CA SER A 62 2.60 -0.65 21.38
C SER A 62 3.19 -1.95 21.95
N GLU A 63 2.57 -3.11 21.67
CA GLU A 63 3.24 -4.40 21.84
C GLU A 63 4.55 -4.38 21.03
N PRO A 64 5.71 -4.64 21.66
CA PRO A 64 6.98 -4.58 20.95
C PRO A 64 6.94 -5.58 19.80
N VAL A 65 6.92 -5.07 18.57
CA VAL A 65 7.23 -5.86 17.38
C VAL A 65 8.64 -6.39 17.62
N ALA A 66 8.74 -7.65 18.06
CA ALA A 66 10.01 -8.35 18.19
C ALA A 66 10.76 -8.07 16.89
N ALA A 67 11.91 -7.40 17.01
CA ALA A 67 12.64 -6.84 15.88
C ALA A 67 12.89 -7.94 14.86
N ALA A 68 12.01 -8.07 13.88
CA ALA A 68 12.30 -8.83 12.69
C ALA A 68 13.54 -8.16 12.10
N PRO A 69 14.56 -8.95 11.69
CA PRO A 69 15.76 -8.36 11.14
C PRO A 69 15.37 -7.36 10.05
N PRO A 70 16.03 -6.19 9.99
CA PRO A 70 15.83 -5.30 8.86
C PRO A 70 15.96 -6.15 7.60
N ASN A 71 15.04 -5.98 6.65
CA ASN A 71 15.27 -6.45 5.29
C ASN A 71 16.46 -5.64 4.77
N VAL A 72 17.66 -6.07 5.15
CA VAL A 72 18.91 -5.76 4.46
C VAL A 72 18.67 -6.27 3.06
N GLY A 73 18.60 -5.31 2.15
CA GLY A 73 18.10 -5.51 0.81
C GLY A 73 18.56 -6.82 0.21
N ARG A 74 17.63 -7.54 -0.40
CA ARG A 74 18.02 -8.43 -1.49
C ARG A 74 18.84 -7.57 -2.45
N ALA A 75 20.16 -7.78 -2.44
CA ALA A 75 21.04 -7.20 -3.44
C ALA A 75 20.41 -7.48 -4.80
N PRO A 76 20.38 -6.52 -5.75
CA PRO A 76 19.94 -6.82 -7.08
C PRO A 76 20.74 -8.03 -7.57
N GLU A 77 20.05 -9.13 -7.87
CA GLU A 77 20.68 -10.25 -8.57
C GLU A 77 21.34 -9.69 -9.83
N PRO A 78 22.57 -10.08 -10.15
CA PRO A 78 23.24 -9.57 -11.34
C PRO A 78 22.37 -9.90 -12.55
N ILE A 79 21.94 -8.85 -13.25
CA ILE A 79 21.26 -8.97 -14.54
C ILE A 79 22.20 -9.80 -15.42
N PRO A 80 21.78 -10.96 -15.96
CA PRO A 80 22.63 -11.68 -16.89
C PRO A 80 22.94 -10.77 -18.07
N GLU A 81 24.22 -10.66 -18.40
CA GLU A 81 24.72 -9.88 -19.53
C GLU A 81 23.92 -10.24 -20.79
N PRO A 82 23.58 -9.25 -21.64
CA PRO A 82 22.87 -9.55 -22.87
C PRO A 82 23.74 -10.47 -23.72
N VAL A 83 23.29 -11.72 -23.89
CA VAL A 83 23.85 -12.63 -24.88
C VAL A 83 23.78 -11.90 -26.22
N ALA A 84 24.95 -11.58 -26.77
CA ALA A 84 25.08 -10.95 -28.07
C ALA A 84 24.34 -11.80 -29.10
N VAL A 85 23.24 -11.25 -29.63
CA VAL A 85 22.57 -11.81 -30.80
C VAL A 85 23.52 -11.61 -31.99
N ALA A 86 24.07 -12.71 -32.50
CA ALA A 86 24.87 -12.73 -33.72
C ALA A 86 24.08 -12.13 -34.91
N PRO A 87 24.75 -11.48 -35.88
CA PRO A 87 24.05 -10.71 -36.90
C PRO A 87 23.31 -11.65 -37.85
N ALA A 88 22.00 -11.44 -38.01
CA ALA A 88 21.28 -11.98 -39.15
C ALA A 88 21.76 -11.21 -40.39
N GLN A 89 22.57 -11.90 -41.18
CA GLN A 89 23.10 -11.43 -42.45
C GLN A 89 21.94 -11.12 -43.41
N GLY A 90 22.12 -10.07 -44.21
CA GLY A 90 21.08 -9.49 -45.02
C GLY A 90 20.54 -10.42 -46.10
N GLU A 91 19.24 -10.30 -46.36
CA GLU A 91 18.64 -10.71 -47.61
C GLU A 91 17.91 -9.51 -48.21
N GLN A 92 18.65 -8.84 -49.09
CA GLN A 92 18.18 -7.84 -50.04
C GLN A 92 17.15 -8.48 -50.96
N LEU A 93 15.94 -7.92 -51.03
CA LEU A 93 14.95 -8.30 -52.05
C LEU A 93 14.44 -7.04 -52.78
N GLY A 94 15.06 -6.81 -53.93
CA GLY A 94 14.46 -6.40 -55.21
C GLY A 94 13.52 -5.19 -55.24
N LEU A 95 14.02 -4.10 -55.82
CA LEU A 95 13.24 -3.03 -56.44
C LEU A 95 12.21 -3.58 -57.44
N PHE A 96 10.92 -3.36 -57.14
CA PHE A 96 9.90 -2.84 -58.07
C PHE A 96 8.89 -2.02 -57.24
#